data_AF-A0A7K5KSK6-F1
#
_entry.id   AF-A0A7K5KSK6-F1
#
_cell.length_a   1.000
_cell.length_b   1.000
_cell.length_c   1.000
_cell.angle_alpha   90.00
_cell.angle_beta   90.00
_cell.angle_gamma   90.00
#
_symmetry.space_group_name_H-M   'P 1'
#
loop_
_entity.id
_entity.type
_entity.pdbx_description
1 polymer ?
#
loop_
_entity_poly.entity_id
_entity_poly.type
_entity_poly.pdbx_seq_one_letter_code
_entity_poly.pdbx_strand_id
1 'polypeptide(L)'
;SSIENGRPLDPADWAVTDVVNYFRTVGFEEQANAFQEQEIDGKSLLLMTRNDVLTGLSLKLGPALKIYEYHVKPLQTQHLKNNS
;
A
#
# COMPACT_ATOMS: atom_id res chain seq x y z
N SER A 1 16.39 -1.63 -0.78
CA SER A 1 16.60 -0.64 0.31
C SER A 1 15.72 0.56 0.00
N SER A 2 14.62 0.73 0.72
CA SER A 2 13.54 1.67 0.35
C SER A 2 13.77 3.11 0.85
N ILE A 3 15.03 3.52 0.99
CA ILE A 3 15.43 4.88 1.38
C ILE A 3 16.43 5.43 0.36
N GLU A 4 16.07 6.53 -0.28
CA GLU A 4 16.99 7.38 -1.03
C GLU A 4 17.04 8.76 -0.35
N ASN A 5 18.24 9.24 0.00
CA ASN A 5 18.45 10.57 0.59
C ASN A 5 17.62 10.91 1.86
N GLY A 6 17.24 9.90 2.65
CA GLY A 6 16.50 10.08 3.90
C GLY A 6 15.01 10.41 3.73
N ARG A 7 14.51 10.43 2.49
CA ARG A 7 13.07 10.48 2.20
C ARG A 7 12.57 9.06 1.89
N PRO A 8 11.36 8.69 2.33
CA PRO A 8 10.71 7.49 1.82
C PRO A 8 10.65 7.60 0.29
N LEU A 9 11.09 6.56 -0.41
CA LEU A 9 10.90 6.46 -1.88
C LEU A 9 9.43 6.72 -2.21
N ASP A 10 9.18 7.44 -3.30
CA ASP A 10 7.83 7.66 -3.80
C ASP A 10 7.15 6.28 -3.96
N PRO A 11 5.91 6.09 -3.46
CA PRO A 11 5.22 4.82 -3.60
C PRO A 11 5.11 4.33 -5.05
N ALA A 12 5.19 5.21 -6.06
CA ALA A 12 5.18 4.82 -7.47
C ALA A 12 6.39 3.94 -7.88
N ASP A 13 7.47 3.96 -7.11
CA ASP A 13 8.70 3.18 -7.36
C ASP A 13 8.78 1.91 -6.51
N TRP A 14 7.78 1.64 -5.67
CA TRP A 14 7.78 0.47 -4.79
C TRP A 14 7.57 -0.81 -5.60
N ALA A 15 8.47 -1.79 -5.41
CA ALA A 15 8.22 -3.15 -5.83
C ALA A 15 7.20 -3.82 -4.90
N VAL A 16 6.70 -4.99 -5.29
CA VAL A 16 5.79 -5.80 -4.45
C VAL A 16 6.38 -6.02 -3.05
N THR A 17 7.68 -6.29 -2.95
CA THR A 17 8.36 -6.47 -1.67
C THR A 17 8.32 -5.23 -0.79
N ASP A 18 8.38 -4.02 -1.35
CA ASP A 18 8.31 -2.77 -0.59
C ASP A 18 6.90 -2.54 -0.05
N VAL A 19 5.86 -2.82 -0.85
CA VAL A 19 4.45 -2.77 -0.42
C VAL A 19 4.21 -3.74 0.74
N VAL A 20 4.67 -4.98 0.60
CA VAL A 20 4.53 -6.02 1.63
C VAL A 20 5.25 -5.62 2.90
N ASN A 21 6.50 -5.15 2.79
CA ASN A 21 7.28 -4.73 3.95
C ASN A 21 6.64 -3.53 4.65
N TYR A 22 6.14 -2.55 3.90
CA TYR A 22 5.42 -1.41 4.46
C TYR A 22 4.25 -1.87 5.34
N PHE A 23 3.36 -2.72 4.81
CA PHE A 23 2.19 -3.20 5.55
C PHE A 23 2.55 -4.08 6.75
N ARG A 24 3.62 -4.87 6.67
CA ARG A 24 4.17 -5.56 7.86
C ARG A 24 4.63 -4.57 8.93
N THR A 25 5.41 -3.56 8.55
CA THR A 25 5.96 -2.56 9.48
C THR A 25 4.88 -1.72 10.15
N VAL A 26 3.78 -1.41 9.46
CA VAL A 26 2.66 -0.64 10.04
C VAL A 26 1.63 -1.50 10.78
N GLY A 27 1.94 -2.79 11.03
CA GLY A 27 1.15 -3.66 11.91
C GLY A 27 0.07 -4.50 11.22
N PHE A 28 0.12 -4.63 9.89
CA PHE A 28 -0.79 -5.46 9.09
C PHE A 28 -0.07 -6.71 8.54
N GLU A 29 0.72 -7.38 9.38
CA GLU A 29 1.55 -8.52 8.97
C GLU A 29 0.76 -9.66 8.32
N GLU A 30 -0.40 -10.01 8.88
CA GLU A 30 -1.28 -11.03 8.32
C GLU A 30 -1.84 -10.62 6.94
N GLN A 31 -2.18 -9.34 6.76
CA GLN A 31 -2.79 -8.84 5.52
C GLN A 31 -1.75 -8.56 4.43
N ALA A 32 -0.49 -8.32 4.80
CA ALA A 32 0.59 -8.06 3.86
C ALA A 32 0.79 -9.22 2.87
N ASN A 33 0.49 -10.46 3.26
CA ASN A 33 0.57 -11.61 2.36
C ASN A 33 -0.42 -11.51 1.20
N ALA A 34 -1.60 -10.92 1.38
CA ALA A 34 -2.56 -10.73 0.29
C ALA A 34 -2.00 -9.79 -0.81
N PHE A 35 -1.25 -8.75 -0.42
CA PHE A 35 -0.57 -7.88 -1.39
C PHE A 35 0.53 -8.63 -2.14
N GLN A 36 1.23 -9.55 -1.49
CA GLN A 36 2.24 -10.41 -2.13
C GLN A 36 1.60 -11.37 -3.13
N GLU A 37 0.52 -12.05 -2.75
CA GLU A 37 -0.19 -13.06 -3.55
C GLU A 37 -0.86 -12.45 -4.78
N GLN A 38 -1.38 -11.23 -4.65
CA GLN A 38 -2.00 -10.48 -5.75
C GLN A 38 -0.98 -9.65 -6.55
N GLU A 39 0.32 -9.80 -6.26
CA GLU A 39 1.42 -9.11 -6.94
C GLU A 39 1.25 -7.58 -6.97
N ILE A 40 0.75 -7.00 -5.87
CA ILE A 40 0.49 -5.56 -5.79
C ILE A 40 1.80 -4.81 -5.60
N ASP A 41 2.26 -4.16 -6.68
CA ASP A 41 3.34 -3.18 -6.66
C ASP A 41 2.83 -1.78 -6.28
N GLY A 42 3.76 -0.83 -6.17
CA GLY A 42 3.47 0.55 -5.79
C GLY A 42 2.50 1.27 -6.72
N LYS A 43 2.64 1.08 -8.03
CA LYS A 43 1.74 1.68 -9.03
C LYS A 43 0.34 1.12 -8.91
N SER A 44 0.21 -0.20 -8.76
CA SER A 44 -1.07 -0.87 -8.53
C SER A 44 -1.71 -0.38 -7.24
N LEU A 45 -0.94 -0.28 -6.15
CA LEU A 45 -1.39 0.25 -4.86
C LEU A 45 -1.96 1.67 -4.99
N LEU A 46 -1.28 2.54 -5.72
CA LEU A 46 -1.72 3.93 -5.95
C LEU A 46 -3.00 4.01 -6.81
N LEU A 47 -3.30 2.99 -7.61
CA LEU A 47 -4.52 2.92 -8.42
C LEU A 47 -5.68 2.20 -7.73
N MET A 48 -5.43 1.51 -6.60
CA MET A 48 -6.48 0.77 -5.90
C MET A 48 -7.61 1.69 -5.46
N THR A 49 -8.83 1.28 -5.78
CA THR A 49 -10.05 1.88 -5.27
C THR A 49 -10.38 1.31 -3.88
N ARG A 50 -11.33 1.96 -3.21
CA ARG A 50 -11.90 1.42 -1.96
C ARG A 50 -12.42 0.00 -2.13
N ASN A 51 -13.07 -0.29 -3.26
CA ASN A 51 -13.65 -1.62 -3.48
C ASN A 51 -12.57 -2.68 -3.67
N ASP A 52 -11.47 -2.35 -4.36
CA ASP A 52 -10.38 -3.30 -4.57
C ASP A 52 -9.77 -3.75 -3.23
N VAL A 53 -9.60 -2.82 -2.28
CA VAL A 53 -9.10 -3.17 -0.94
C VAL A 53 -10.14 -3.94 -0.12
N LEU A 54 -11.41 -3.54 -0.18
CA LEU A 54 -12.45 -4.14 0.67
C LEU A 54 -12.90 -5.53 0.20
N THR A 55 -12.85 -5.81 -1.10
CA THR A 55 -13.35 -7.07 -1.65
C THR A 55 -12.33 -7.82 -2.51
N GLY A 56 -11.40 -7.12 -3.17
CA GLY A 56 -10.43 -7.73 -4.08
C GLY A 56 -9.33 -8.51 -3.36
N LEU A 57 -8.91 -8.06 -2.17
CA LEU A 57 -7.84 -8.69 -1.40
C LEU A 57 -8.31 -9.80 -0.44
N SER A 58 -9.61 -10.12 -0.41
CA SER A 58 -10.20 -11.15 0.49
C SER A 58 -9.86 -10.96 1.98
N LEU A 59 -9.69 -9.70 2.42
CA LEU A 59 -9.36 -9.36 3.80
C LEU A 59 -10.61 -9.30 4.68
N LYS A 60 -10.44 -9.48 6.00
CA LYS A 60 -11.50 -9.17 6.97
C LYS A 60 -11.85 -7.68 6.87
N LEU A 61 -13.15 -7.35 6.95
CA LEU A 61 -13.66 -5.99 6.74
C LEU A 61 -12.98 -4.93 7.63
N GLY A 62 -12.78 -5.22 8.92
CA GLY A 62 -12.16 -4.29 9.86
C GLY A 62 -10.74 -3.87 9.44
N PRO A 63 -9.79 -4.81 9.28
CA PRO A 63 -8.48 -4.53 8.72
C PRO A 63 -8.51 -3.86 7.34
N ALA A 64 -9.38 -4.31 6.42
CA ALA A 64 -9.48 -3.74 5.07
C ALA A 64 -9.86 -2.25 5.10
N LEU A 65 -10.82 -1.86 5.94
CA LEU A 65 -11.19 -0.46 6.14
C LEU A 65 -10.03 0.37 6.66
N LYS A 66 -9.27 -0.16 7.63
CA LYS A 66 -8.11 0.54 8.19
C LYS A 66 -7.00 0.72 7.16
N ILE A 67 -6.69 -0.33 6.40
CA ILE A 67 -5.70 -0.30 5.32
C ILE A 67 -6.06 0.78 4.30
N TYR A 68 -7.31 0.83 3.85
CA TYR A 68 -7.71 1.82 2.86
C TYR A 68 -7.64 3.25 3.41
N GLU A 69 -8.29 3.52 4.55
CA GLU A 69 -8.43 4.90 5.07
C GLU A 69 -7.13 5.47 5.63
N TYR A 70 -6.28 4.65 6.26
CA TYR A 70 -5.08 5.13 6.96
C TYR A 70 -3.77 4.90 6.20
N HIS A 71 -3.77 4.09 5.13
CA HIS A 71 -2.54 3.80 4.38
C HIS A 71 -2.68 4.06 2.89
N VAL A 72 -3.58 3.36 2.18
CA VAL A 72 -3.68 3.50 0.72
C VAL A 72 -4.03 4.94 0.32
N LYS A 73 -5.10 5.50 0.89
CA LYS A 73 -5.56 6.85 0.55
C LYS A 73 -4.54 7.95 0.94
N PRO A 74 -3.87 7.90 2.11
CA PRO A 74 -2.76 8.80 2.42
C PRO A 74 -1.58 8.69 1.43
N LEU A 75 -1.16 7.47 1.06
CA LEU A 75 -0.08 7.27 0.08
C LEU A 75 -0.45 7.86 -1.29
N GLN A 76 -1.69 7.68 -1.75
CA GLN A 76 -2.22 8.31 -2.96
C GLN A 76 -2.18 9.84 -2.88
N THR A 77 -2.64 10.41 -1.76
CA THR A 77 -2.66 11.87 -1.56
C THR A 77 -1.25 12.45 -1.53
N GLN A 78 -0.29 11.76 -0.91
CA GLN A 78 1.10 12.16 -0.87
C GLN A 78 1.73 12.14 -2.27
N HIS A 79 1.52 11.07 -3.03
CA HIS A 79 2.03 10.95 -4.40
C HIS A 79 1.52 12.07 -5.30
N LEU A 80 0.22 12.40 -5.24
CA LEU A 80 -0.35 13.49 -6.02
C LEU A 80 0.30 14.84 -5.69
N LYS A 81 0.50 15.14 -4.39
CA LYS A 81 1.15 16.39 -3.95
C LYS A 81 2.59 16.53 -4.40
N ASN A 82 3.33 15.42 -4.49
CA ASN A 82 4.72 15.44 -4.94
C ASN A 82 4.86 15.66 -6.46
N ASN A 83 3.81 15.35 -7.22
CA ASN A 83 3.76 15.47 -8.68
C ASN A 83 2.89 16.65 -9.16
N SER A 84 2.53 17.56 -8.25
CA SER A 84 1.82 18.83 -8.52
C SER A 84 2.80 20.00 -8.50
#